data_AF-A0A949YDV2-F1
#
_entry.id   AF-A0A949YDV2-F1
#
_cell.length_a   1.000
_cell.length_b   1.000
_cell.length_c   1.000
_cell.angle_alpha   90.00
_cell.angle_beta   90.00
_cell.angle_gamma   90.00
#
_symmetry.space_group_name_H-M   'P 1'
#
loop_
_entity.id
_entity.type
_entity.pdbx_description
1 polymer ?
#
loop_
_entity_poly.entity_id
_entity_poly.type
_entity_poly.pdbx_seq_one_letter_code
_entity_poly.pdbx_strand_id
1 'polypeptide(L)'
;MNAKTLNDIRISLIYSFGSALLQLIAPQQKLKTFLDQKTETAMSIFEDWFRLIDPALPGPGMKVDSTIYLSLWSGQRGEKEHVKCIGIRGELAPDHVPILGIYDDVLILMIGDVCTEWKGSTNPGKLYIDHPTNPKGCAQLIEGVHMFKPGIHGGQFPAFVQAEDFPVNRLNEKGQTISHEVGQFGIHLHSGGPGEDVNQYSAGCQIVWSPEGYFGATWHRFFDPASKAMQDNNQSILPYMLVDATNLLPSQALRMEQ
;
A
#
# COMPACT_ATOMS: atom_id res chain seq x y z
N MET A 1 -18.52 -38.94 9.52
CA MET A 1 -17.51 -38.41 8.59
C MET A 1 -17.94 -37.03 8.16
N ASN A 2 -17.20 -36.00 8.56
CA ASN A 2 -16.85 -34.85 7.71
C ASN A 2 -15.85 -33.97 8.48
N ALA A 3 -14.68 -33.79 7.89
CA ALA A 3 -13.55 -33.09 8.46
C ALA A 3 -13.79 -31.57 8.39
N LYS A 4 -13.77 -30.91 9.55
CA LYS A 4 -13.48 -29.47 9.64
C LYS A 4 -11.97 -29.33 9.71
N THR A 5 -11.42 -28.54 8.80
CA THR A 5 -9.98 -28.31 8.60
C THR A 5 -9.35 -27.52 9.74
N LEU A 6 -8.14 -27.92 10.12
CA LEU A 6 -7.31 -27.43 11.24
C LEU A 6 -6.94 -25.93 11.24
N ASN A 7 -7.42 -25.12 10.30
CA ASN A 7 -7.15 -23.69 10.24
C ASN A 7 -8.06 -22.85 11.14
N ASP A 8 -9.24 -23.36 11.53
CA ASP A 8 -10.20 -22.59 12.33
C ASP A 8 -9.85 -22.49 13.82
N ILE A 9 -8.82 -23.21 14.29
CA ILE A 9 -8.45 -23.27 15.72
C ILE A 9 -7.31 -22.29 16.07
N ARG A 10 -6.65 -21.67 15.08
CA ARG A 10 -5.49 -20.78 15.35
C ARG A 10 -5.82 -19.30 15.56
N ILE A 11 -7.03 -18.84 15.25
CA ILE A 11 -7.38 -17.42 15.35
C ILE A 11 -7.94 -17.03 16.74
N SER A 12 -8.28 -17.99 17.60
CA SER A 12 -8.89 -17.70 18.91
C SER A 12 -7.91 -17.54 20.10
N LEU A 13 -6.60 -17.68 19.91
CA LEU A 13 -5.64 -17.79 21.03
C LEU A 13 -4.66 -16.60 21.20
N ILE A 14 -4.77 -15.53 20.40
CA ILE A 14 -3.83 -14.37 20.45
C ILE A 14 -4.43 -13.15 21.19
N TYR A 15 -5.59 -13.28 21.85
CA TYR A 15 -6.21 -12.17 22.61
C TYR A 15 -6.00 -12.19 24.13
N SER A 16 -5.04 -12.94 24.66
CA SER A 16 -4.69 -12.81 26.08
C SER A 16 -3.21 -13.00 26.36
N PHE A 17 -2.70 -12.17 27.27
CA PHE A 17 -1.35 -12.11 27.85
C PHE A 17 -0.31 -11.35 27.01
N GLY A 18 0.29 -10.26 27.48
CA GLY A 18 0.20 -9.65 28.80
C GLY A 18 1.16 -8.46 28.90
N SER A 19 0.66 -7.39 29.48
CA SER A 19 1.47 -6.49 30.28
C SER A 19 1.92 -7.23 31.54
N ALA A 20 3.23 -7.38 31.76
CA ALA A 20 3.84 -7.32 33.09
C ALA A 20 5.36 -7.55 33.06
N LEU A 21 6.02 -6.64 33.76
CA LEU A 21 7.25 -6.79 34.54
C LEU A 21 8.64 -6.83 33.86
N LEU A 22 9.29 -5.68 34.03
CA LEU A 22 10.73 -5.50 34.20
C LEU A 22 11.29 -6.31 35.39
N GLN A 23 12.61 -6.55 35.31
CA GLN A 23 13.57 -7.05 36.31
C GLN A 23 13.80 -8.57 36.34
N LEU A 24 14.93 -9.01 35.76
CA LEU A 24 16.06 -9.54 36.54
C LEU A 24 17.30 -9.72 35.65
N ILE A 25 18.46 -9.52 36.27
CA ILE A 25 19.79 -9.33 35.70
C ILE A 25 20.26 -10.59 34.96
N ALA A 26 20.66 -10.46 33.69
CA ALA A 26 21.39 -11.50 32.95
C ALA A 26 22.68 -10.93 32.33
N PRO A 27 23.79 -11.70 32.27
CA PRO A 27 25.12 -11.15 31.98
C PRO A 27 25.24 -10.73 30.50
N GLN A 28 25.90 -9.59 30.25
CA GLN A 28 26.05 -8.94 28.94
C GLN A 28 26.61 -9.82 27.81
N GLN A 29 27.22 -10.97 28.12
CA GLN A 29 27.72 -11.90 27.10
C GLN A 29 26.63 -12.74 26.40
N LYS A 30 25.49 -13.03 27.06
CA LYS A 30 24.35 -13.72 26.40
C LYS A 30 23.51 -12.81 25.52
N LEU A 31 23.56 -11.50 25.76
CA LEU A 31 22.81 -10.51 24.98
C LEU A 31 23.40 -10.37 23.57
N LYS A 32 24.73 -10.44 23.43
CA LYS A 32 25.41 -10.30 22.13
C LYS A 32 25.15 -11.49 21.22
N THR A 33 25.23 -12.72 21.73
CA THR A 33 24.93 -13.94 20.96
C THR A 33 23.46 -14.04 20.56
N PHE A 34 22.54 -13.53 21.38
CA PHE A 34 21.11 -13.51 21.08
C PHE A 34 20.72 -12.39 20.10
N LEU A 35 21.45 -11.27 20.08
CA LEU A 35 21.32 -10.23 19.05
C LEU A 35 21.93 -10.67 17.71
N ASP A 36 23.11 -11.29 17.73
CA ASP A 36 23.79 -11.78 16.51
C ASP A 36 22.97 -12.92 15.84
N GLN A 37 22.39 -13.83 16.63
CA GLN A 37 21.47 -14.84 16.10
C GLN A 37 20.18 -14.25 15.51
N LYS A 38 19.66 -13.15 16.06
CA LYS A 38 18.47 -12.46 15.52
C LYS A 38 18.76 -11.70 14.23
N THR A 39 19.96 -11.15 14.08
CA THR A 39 20.38 -10.50 12.82
C THR A 39 20.66 -11.51 11.72
N GLU A 40 21.24 -12.67 12.05
CA GLU A 40 21.43 -13.75 11.08
C GLU A 40 20.10 -14.40 10.66
N THR A 41 19.13 -14.57 11.57
CA THR A 41 17.78 -15.04 11.18
C THR A 41 17.00 -14.00 10.41
N ALA A 42 17.09 -12.70 10.74
CA ALA A 42 16.42 -11.66 9.97
C ALA A 42 17.00 -11.56 8.55
N MET A 43 18.32 -11.66 8.40
CA MET A 43 18.99 -11.65 7.09
C MET A 43 18.78 -12.96 6.31
N SER A 44 18.73 -14.13 6.96
CA SER A 44 18.43 -15.40 6.28
C SER A 44 16.96 -15.52 5.89
N ILE A 45 16.04 -14.96 6.68
CA ILE A 45 14.63 -14.81 6.28
C ILE A 45 14.55 -13.87 5.08
N PHE A 46 15.32 -12.77 5.04
CA PHE A 46 15.39 -11.90 3.87
C PHE A 46 15.99 -12.59 2.63
N GLU A 47 17.04 -13.40 2.76
CA GLU A 47 17.65 -14.12 1.62
C GLU A 47 16.84 -15.34 1.15
N ASP A 48 16.17 -16.06 2.05
CA ASP A 48 15.32 -17.20 1.69
C ASP A 48 14.01 -16.73 1.00
N TRP A 49 13.53 -15.52 1.30
CA TRP A 49 12.41 -14.91 0.56
C TRP A 49 12.74 -14.59 -0.90
N PHE A 50 13.99 -14.25 -1.22
CA PHE A 50 14.43 -14.08 -2.62
C PHE A 50 14.50 -15.40 -3.40
N ARG A 51 14.56 -16.55 -2.72
CA ARG A 51 14.68 -17.88 -3.35
C ARG A 51 13.34 -18.55 -3.67
N LEU A 52 12.21 -17.99 -3.24
CA LEU A 52 10.86 -18.51 -3.48
C LEU A 52 10.09 -17.66 -4.51
N ILE A 53 10.77 -17.22 -5.57
CA ILE A 53 10.11 -16.65 -6.75
C ILE A 53 9.59 -17.82 -7.59
N ASP A 54 8.34 -18.22 -7.35
CA ASP A 54 7.59 -19.07 -8.27
C ASP A 54 7.31 -18.26 -9.56
N PRO A 55 7.84 -18.68 -10.73
CA PRO A 55 7.60 -18.00 -12.00
C PRO A 55 6.13 -18.07 -12.48
N ALA A 56 5.24 -18.79 -11.79
CA ALA A 56 3.82 -18.90 -12.13
C ALA A 56 2.91 -17.85 -11.44
N LEU A 57 3.44 -17.02 -10.53
CA LEU A 57 2.69 -15.89 -9.98
C LEU A 57 2.60 -14.76 -11.03
N PRO A 58 1.48 -14.01 -11.12
CA PRO A 58 1.38 -12.87 -12.04
C PRO A 58 2.61 -11.99 -11.82
N GLY A 59 3.34 -11.72 -12.90
CA GLY A 59 4.69 -11.18 -12.88
C GLY A 59 4.86 -9.86 -12.12
N PRO A 60 6.09 -9.32 -12.05
CA PRO A 60 6.30 -7.96 -11.55
C PRO A 60 5.38 -6.99 -12.30
N GLY A 61 4.93 -5.92 -11.62
CA GLY A 61 4.04 -4.91 -12.18
C GLY A 61 4.39 -4.58 -13.63
N MET A 62 3.35 -4.53 -14.47
CA MET A 62 3.55 -4.49 -15.92
C MET A 62 4.35 -3.25 -16.28
N LYS A 63 5.45 -3.42 -17.01
CA LYS A 63 6.18 -2.24 -17.52
C LYS A 63 5.29 -1.51 -18.50
N VAL A 64 5.18 -0.20 -18.33
CA VAL A 64 4.34 0.69 -19.15
C VAL A 64 5.16 1.83 -19.71
N ASP A 65 4.67 2.44 -20.79
CA ASP A 65 5.28 3.64 -21.37
C ASP A 65 5.32 4.75 -20.31
N SER A 66 6.50 5.30 -20.06
CA SER A 66 6.70 6.27 -19.00
C SER A 66 6.37 7.71 -19.41
N THR A 67 6.16 7.99 -20.70
CA THR A 67 6.04 9.36 -21.24
C THR A 67 4.93 10.15 -20.57
N ILE A 68 3.72 9.58 -20.50
CA ILE A 68 2.56 10.25 -19.90
C ILE A 68 2.80 10.47 -18.40
N TYR A 69 3.25 9.44 -17.68
CA TYR A 69 3.45 9.52 -16.23
C TYR A 69 4.58 10.47 -15.82
N LEU A 70 5.68 10.52 -16.59
CA LEU A 70 6.76 11.48 -16.38
C LEU A 70 6.27 12.91 -16.59
N SER A 71 5.41 13.14 -17.59
CA SER A 71 4.87 14.47 -17.86
C SER A 71 3.94 14.99 -16.76
N LEU A 72 3.19 14.10 -16.08
CA LEU A 72 2.35 14.47 -14.94
C LEU A 72 3.16 15.08 -13.80
N TRP A 73 4.41 14.66 -13.62
CA TRP A 73 5.30 15.18 -12.58
C TRP A 73 5.91 16.54 -12.89
N SER A 74 5.83 17.02 -14.14
CA SER A 74 6.43 18.30 -14.52
C SER A 74 5.87 19.46 -13.68
N GLY A 75 6.73 20.16 -12.95
CA GLY A 75 6.36 21.28 -12.08
C GLY A 75 5.74 20.87 -10.74
N GLN A 76 5.65 19.57 -10.44
CA GLN A 76 5.04 19.05 -9.21
C GLN A 76 6.06 18.89 -8.08
N ARG A 77 5.59 18.92 -6.84
CA ARG A 77 6.43 18.63 -5.67
C ARG A 77 6.92 17.18 -5.76
N GLY A 78 8.23 16.97 -5.75
CA GLY A 78 8.80 15.63 -5.89
C GLY A 78 9.14 15.21 -7.33
N GLU A 79 9.01 16.10 -8.31
CA GLU A 79 9.41 15.86 -9.71
C GLU A 79 10.82 15.27 -9.84
N LYS A 80 11.77 15.80 -9.07
CA LYS A 80 13.19 15.44 -9.13
C LYS A 80 13.54 14.17 -8.35
N GLU A 81 12.60 13.61 -7.60
CA GLU A 81 12.86 12.40 -6.82
C GLU A 81 13.02 11.19 -7.74
N HIS A 82 13.97 10.33 -7.39
CA HIS A 82 14.29 9.14 -8.18
C HIS A 82 13.17 8.10 -8.10
N VAL A 83 12.57 7.96 -6.93
CA VAL A 83 11.42 7.07 -6.71
C VAL A 83 10.17 7.90 -6.45
N LYS A 84 9.09 7.62 -7.17
CA LYS A 84 7.81 8.32 -7.01
C LYS A 84 6.68 7.40 -7.45
N CYS A 85 5.47 7.69 -7.01
CA CYS A 85 4.32 6.83 -7.26
C CYS A 85 3.10 7.66 -7.68
N ILE A 86 2.29 7.14 -8.59
CA ILE A 86 1.02 7.74 -8.98
C ILE A 86 -0.09 6.74 -8.63
N GLY A 87 -1.12 7.15 -7.90
CA GLY A 87 -2.38 6.42 -7.82
C GLY A 87 -3.38 7.02 -8.80
N ILE A 88 -3.97 6.19 -9.63
CA ILE A 88 -4.96 6.54 -10.64
C ILE A 88 -6.28 5.89 -10.22
N ARG A 89 -7.15 6.72 -9.65
CA ARG A 89 -8.46 6.32 -9.15
C ARG A 89 -9.43 6.08 -10.30
N GLY A 90 -10.12 4.93 -10.29
CA GLY A 90 -11.11 4.51 -11.27
C GLY A 90 -10.54 3.99 -12.59
N GLU A 91 -9.22 3.81 -12.74
CA GLU A 91 -8.62 3.46 -14.04
C GLU A 91 -9.19 2.18 -14.64
N LEU A 92 -9.43 1.16 -13.81
CA LEU A 92 -9.96 -0.14 -14.24
C LEU A 92 -11.49 -0.22 -14.11
N ALA A 93 -12.13 0.85 -13.61
CA ALA A 93 -13.57 0.90 -13.46
C ALA A 93 -14.26 1.12 -14.82
N PRO A 94 -15.49 0.62 -15.00
CA PRO A 94 -16.31 0.98 -16.16
C PRO A 94 -16.44 2.49 -16.29
N ASP A 95 -16.21 3.01 -17.50
CA ASP A 95 -16.25 4.45 -17.84
C ASP A 95 -15.35 5.34 -16.97
N HIS A 96 -14.34 4.76 -16.31
CA HIS A 96 -13.46 5.43 -15.35
C HIS A 96 -14.18 6.03 -14.14
N VAL A 97 -15.37 5.52 -13.79
CA VAL A 97 -16.16 5.95 -12.64
C VAL A 97 -15.81 5.07 -11.43
N PRO A 98 -15.15 5.61 -10.39
CA PRO A 98 -14.65 4.78 -9.28
C PRO A 98 -15.77 4.06 -8.51
N ILE A 99 -15.55 2.78 -8.21
CA ILE A 99 -16.44 1.91 -7.47
C ILE A 99 -15.83 1.68 -6.08
N LEU A 100 -16.57 2.09 -5.04
CA LEU A 100 -16.09 1.93 -3.67
C LEU A 100 -15.99 0.46 -3.26
N GLY A 101 -14.87 0.12 -2.63
CA GLY A 101 -14.68 -1.16 -1.97
C GLY A 101 -14.09 -2.28 -2.83
N ILE A 102 -13.72 -2.00 -4.08
CA ILE A 102 -13.05 -2.97 -4.97
C ILE A 102 -11.68 -2.48 -5.42
N TYR A 103 -10.91 -3.39 -6.00
CA TYR A 103 -9.63 -3.08 -6.65
C TYR A 103 -9.84 -2.64 -8.10
N ASP A 104 -10.25 -1.39 -8.31
CA ASP A 104 -10.51 -0.78 -9.61
C ASP A 104 -9.55 0.37 -9.97
N ASP A 105 -8.50 0.54 -9.16
CA ASP A 105 -7.51 1.59 -9.36
C ASP A 105 -6.19 1.01 -9.88
N VAL A 106 -5.34 1.89 -10.39
CA VAL A 106 -3.98 1.59 -10.81
C VAL A 106 -2.98 2.39 -9.98
N LEU A 107 -1.90 1.75 -9.53
CA LEU A 107 -0.73 2.42 -8.99
C LEU A 107 0.43 2.29 -9.98
N ILE A 108 1.05 3.41 -10.34
CA ILE A 108 2.25 3.48 -11.15
C ILE A 108 3.43 3.76 -10.24
N LEU A 109 4.30 2.78 -10.05
CA LEU A 109 5.59 2.98 -9.39
C LEU A 109 6.63 3.37 -10.42
N MET A 110 7.32 4.49 -10.15
CA MET A 110 8.38 5.04 -10.98
C MET A 110 9.72 4.93 -10.24
N ILE A 111 10.71 4.33 -10.88
CA ILE A 111 12.10 4.28 -10.40
C ILE A 111 12.98 4.79 -11.55
N GLY A 112 13.47 6.02 -11.43
CA GLY A 112 14.02 6.78 -12.56
C GLY A 112 12.97 6.94 -13.65
N ASP A 113 13.30 6.51 -14.87
CA ASP A 113 12.42 6.58 -16.04
C ASP A 113 11.62 5.29 -16.27
N VAL A 114 11.75 4.30 -15.38
CA VAL A 114 11.03 3.02 -15.48
C VAL A 114 9.73 3.10 -14.71
N CYS A 115 8.61 2.91 -15.41
CA CYS A 115 7.28 2.81 -14.82
C CYS A 115 6.80 1.36 -14.77
N THR A 116 6.20 0.98 -13.64
CA THR A 116 5.52 -0.31 -13.46
C THR A 116 4.10 -0.09 -12.95
N GLU A 117 3.16 -0.79 -13.55
CA GLU A 117 1.73 -0.71 -13.25
C GLU A 117 1.28 -1.83 -12.30
N TRP A 118 0.46 -1.46 -11.32
CA TRP A 118 -0.02 -2.35 -10.28
C TRP A 118 -1.50 -2.13 -10.03
N LYS A 119 -2.29 -3.20 -10.09
CA LYS A 119 -3.70 -3.15 -9.68
C LYS A 119 -3.80 -2.81 -8.18
N GLY A 120 -4.71 -1.94 -7.80
CA GLY A 120 -4.86 -1.51 -6.42
C GLY A 120 -6.16 -0.81 -6.12
N SER A 121 -6.20 -0.14 -4.96
CA SER A 121 -7.30 0.72 -4.55
C SER A 121 -6.79 1.90 -3.74
N THR A 122 -7.36 3.06 -4.00
CA THR A 122 -7.18 4.37 -3.38
C THR A 122 -8.41 4.77 -2.58
N ASN A 123 -9.46 3.94 -2.63
CA ASN A 123 -10.72 4.08 -1.96
C ASN A 123 -10.80 3.18 -0.72
N PRO A 124 -11.56 3.57 0.31
CA PRO A 124 -11.77 2.71 1.46
C PRO A 124 -12.59 1.48 1.10
N GLY A 125 -12.36 0.39 1.83
CA GLY A 125 -13.14 -0.83 1.73
C GLY A 125 -14.56 -0.68 2.28
N LYS A 126 -15.49 -1.47 1.73
CA LYS A 126 -16.91 -1.40 2.09
C LYS A 126 -17.16 -1.61 3.58
N LEU A 127 -16.39 -2.50 4.23
CA LEU A 127 -16.42 -2.71 5.68
C LEU A 127 -16.30 -1.40 6.47
N TYR A 128 -15.37 -0.52 6.09
CA TYR A 128 -15.12 0.73 6.81
C TYR A 128 -16.02 1.87 6.37
N ILE A 129 -16.63 1.78 5.18
CA ILE A 129 -17.70 2.69 4.77
C ILE A 129 -18.95 2.40 5.61
N ASP A 130 -19.31 1.13 5.76
CA ASP A 130 -20.51 0.71 6.51
C ASP A 130 -20.32 0.79 8.02
N HIS A 131 -19.08 0.60 8.49
CA HIS A 131 -18.72 0.62 9.91
C HIS A 131 -17.47 1.51 10.12
N PRO A 132 -17.62 2.84 9.99
CA PRO A 132 -16.48 3.74 10.08
C PRO A 132 -15.87 3.71 11.48
N THR A 133 -14.55 3.58 11.53
CA THR A 133 -13.76 3.61 12.78
C THR A 133 -13.74 5.00 13.42
N ASN A 134 -14.06 6.04 12.63
CA ASN A 134 -14.20 7.41 13.08
C ASN A 134 -15.68 7.81 13.00
N PRO A 135 -16.28 8.37 14.08
CA PRO A 135 -17.69 8.79 14.07
C PRO A 135 -18.00 9.88 13.04
N LYS A 136 -16.98 10.56 12.51
CA LYS A 136 -17.14 11.55 11.43
C LYS A 136 -17.19 10.93 10.04
N GLY A 137 -17.00 9.62 9.89
CA GLY A 137 -17.02 8.91 8.61
C GLY A 137 -15.67 8.30 8.22
N CYS A 138 -15.71 7.45 7.18
CA CYS A 138 -14.54 6.77 6.65
C CYS A 138 -13.63 7.76 5.90
N ALA A 139 -12.30 7.58 5.97
CA ALA A 139 -11.38 8.45 5.25
C ALA A 139 -11.25 8.05 3.78
N GLN A 140 -11.16 9.03 2.90
CA GLN A 140 -10.72 8.85 1.51
C GLN A 140 -9.73 9.97 1.19
N LEU A 141 -8.54 9.62 0.73
CA LEU A 141 -7.50 10.60 0.38
C LEU A 141 -7.96 11.47 -0.79
N ILE A 142 -7.79 12.78 -0.69
CA ILE A 142 -8.14 13.72 -1.76
C ILE A 142 -7.03 13.74 -2.82
N GLU A 143 -7.38 13.94 -4.08
CA GLU A 143 -6.45 14.07 -5.21
C GLU A 143 -5.39 15.17 -4.95
N GLY A 144 -4.18 14.97 -5.47
CA GLY A 144 -3.05 15.86 -5.28
C GLY A 144 -1.75 15.12 -4.95
N VAL A 145 -0.71 15.88 -4.59
CA VAL A 145 0.61 15.32 -4.23
C VAL A 145 0.76 15.23 -2.72
N HIS A 146 1.06 14.02 -2.26
CA HIS A 146 1.18 13.62 -0.87
C HIS A 146 2.55 13.03 -0.59
N MET A 147 3.14 13.32 0.57
CA MET A 147 4.39 12.69 1.00
C MET A 147 4.17 11.49 1.90
N PHE A 148 4.72 10.37 1.46
CA PHE A 148 4.92 9.18 2.29
C PHE A 148 6.40 9.00 2.64
N LYS A 149 6.71 8.09 3.55
CA LYS A 149 8.07 7.68 3.90
C LYS A 149 8.11 6.20 4.26
N PRO A 150 9.25 5.51 4.14
CA PRO A 150 9.39 4.15 4.66
C PRO A 150 9.02 4.10 6.16
N GLY A 151 8.24 3.09 6.55
CA GLY A 151 7.77 2.91 7.92
C GLY A 151 7.06 1.57 8.11
N ILE A 152 6.26 1.47 9.17
CA ILE A 152 5.61 0.23 9.58
C ILE A 152 4.09 0.45 9.73
N HIS A 153 3.31 -0.31 8.96
CA HIS A 153 1.86 -0.41 9.08
C HIS A 153 1.48 -1.43 10.16
N GLY A 154 0.52 -1.06 11.04
CA GLY A 154 0.04 -1.92 12.12
C GLY A 154 1.11 -2.33 13.14
N GLY A 155 2.25 -1.64 13.19
CA GLY A 155 3.39 -2.00 14.06
C GLY A 155 4.14 -3.27 13.64
N GLN A 156 3.77 -3.91 12.52
CA GLN A 156 4.33 -5.19 12.10
C GLN A 156 4.86 -5.21 10.66
N PHE A 157 4.21 -4.50 9.73
CA PHE A 157 4.44 -4.71 8.31
C PHE A 157 5.12 -3.52 7.63
N PRO A 158 6.23 -3.72 6.88
CA PRO A 158 6.87 -2.65 6.12
C PRO A 158 5.91 -2.01 5.11
N ALA A 159 5.79 -0.69 5.18
CA ALA A 159 4.89 0.11 4.36
C ALA A 159 5.48 1.48 4.08
N PHE A 160 4.87 2.21 3.16
CA PHE A 160 5.07 3.66 3.07
C PHE A 160 4.01 4.34 3.93
N VAL A 161 4.43 4.97 5.02
CA VAL A 161 3.54 5.62 6.00
C VAL A 161 3.42 7.11 5.72
N GLN A 162 2.35 7.72 6.20
CA GLN A 162 2.10 9.16 6.11
C GLN A 162 3.32 9.97 6.63
N ALA A 163 3.77 10.97 5.87
CA ALA A 163 4.92 11.82 6.23
C ALA A 163 4.57 13.30 6.42
N GLU A 164 3.35 13.71 6.13
CA GLU A 164 2.81 15.07 6.29
C GLU A 164 1.31 15.02 6.59
N ASP A 165 0.68 16.15 6.87
CA ASP A 165 -0.78 16.20 7.03
C ASP A 165 -1.45 16.00 5.67
N PHE A 166 -2.38 15.04 5.60
CA PHE A 166 -3.10 14.72 4.37
C PHE A 166 -4.49 15.35 4.37
N PRO A 167 -4.95 15.87 3.23
CA PRO A 167 -6.35 16.23 3.05
C PRO A 167 -7.18 14.96 2.75
N VAL A 168 -8.26 14.76 3.50
CA VAL A 168 -9.18 13.62 3.33
C VAL A 168 -10.63 14.07 3.25
N ASN A 169 -11.40 13.37 2.41
CA ASN A 169 -12.84 13.32 2.48
C ASN A 169 -13.25 12.42 3.64
N ARG A 170 -14.34 12.78 4.31
CA ARG A 170 -15.07 11.89 5.22
C ARG A 170 -16.31 11.37 4.51
N LEU A 171 -16.38 10.06 4.34
CA LEU A 171 -17.49 9.38 3.69
C LEU A 171 -18.49 8.87 4.74
N ASN A 172 -19.78 9.06 4.47
CA ASN A 172 -20.83 8.39 5.22
C ASN A 172 -21.05 6.94 4.73
N GLU A 173 -21.98 6.21 5.34
CA GLU A 173 -22.33 4.81 4.99
C GLU A 173 -22.85 4.63 3.55
N LYS A 174 -23.24 5.74 2.88
CA LYS A 174 -23.64 5.75 1.47
C LYS A 174 -22.47 6.06 0.53
N GLY A 175 -21.25 6.18 1.04
CA GLY A 175 -20.08 6.58 0.27
C GLY A 175 -20.06 8.05 -0.12
N GLN A 176 -20.89 8.89 0.49
CA GLN A 176 -21.00 10.31 0.15
C GLN A 176 -20.07 11.13 1.04
N THR A 177 -19.34 12.08 0.44
CA THR A 177 -18.54 13.05 1.18
C THR A 177 -19.44 13.95 2.02
N ILE A 178 -19.21 13.98 3.33
CA ILE A 178 -19.95 14.81 4.29
C ILE A 178 -19.09 15.91 4.93
N SER A 179 -17.75 15.77 4.92
CA SER A 179 -16.83 16.81 5.37
C SER A 179 -15.43 16.60 4.81
N HIS A 180 -14.59 17.63 4.92
CA HIS A 180 -13.17 17.58 4.57
C HIS A 180 -12.33 17.85 5.82
N GLU A 181 -11.22 17.13 5.97
CA GLU A 181 -10.29 17.32 7.08
C GLU A 181 -8.83 17.28 6.59
N VAL A 182 -7.93 17.93 7.32
CA VAL A 182 -6.48 17.87 7.09
C VAL A 182 -5.81 17.45 8.38
N GLY A 183 -4.91 16.47 8.32
CA GLY A 183 -4.18 16.02 9.51
C GLY A 183 -3.52 14.65 9.37
N GLN A 184 -3.09 14.10 10.51
CA GLN A 184 -2.54 12.75 10.64
C GLN A 184 -3.67 11.73 10.84
N PHE A 185 -3.85 10.84 9.86
CA PHE A 185 -4.94 9.86 9.86
C PHE A 185 -4.46 8.41 9.77
N GLY A 186 -3.15 8.18 9.62
CA GLY A 186 -2.60 6.84 9.43
C GLY A 186 -2.89 6.29 8.02
N ILE A 187 -2.98 7.16 7.02
CA ILE A 187 -3.14 6.77 5.62
C ILE A 187 -1.78 6.28 5.11
N HIS A 188 -1.67 4.99 4.86
CA HIS A 188 -0.43 4.36 4.40
C HIS A 188 -0.60 3.87 2.96
N LEU A 189 0.52 3.68 2.26
CA LEU A 189 0.63 2.88 1.04
C LEU A 189 1.19 1.50 1.41
N HIS A 190 0.37 0.45 1.27
CA HIS A 190 0.70 -0.91 1.74
C HIS A 190 0.06 -2.02 0.91
N SER A 191 0.29 -3.28 1.30
CA SER A 191 -0.32 -4.45 0.65
C SER A 191 -1.84 -4.50 0.89
N GLY A 192 -2.60 -4.78 -0.15
CA GLY A 192 -3.97 -5.25 -0.07
C GLY A 192 -4.05 -6.75 0.21
N GLY A 193 -5.24 -7.34 0.08
CA GLY A 193 -5.42 -8.78 0.23
C GLY A 193 -5.82 -9.47 -1.07
N PRO A 194 -6.08 -10.79 -0.98
CA PRO A 194 -6.56 -11.58 -2.10
C PRO A 194 -8.05 -11.33 -2.35
N GLY A 195 -8.53 -11.69 -3.54
CA GLY A 195 -9.92 -11.46 -3.97
C GLY A 195 -10.10 -10.11 -4.66
N GLU A 196 -11.35 -9.77 -5.00
CA GLU A 196 -11.66 -8.53 -5.73
C GLU A 196 -12.07 -7.36 -4.82
N ASP A 197 -12.43 -7.67 -3.56
CA ASP A 197 -12.88 -6.69 -2.58
C ASP A 197 -11.74 -6.17 -1.70
N VAL A 198 -11.70 -4.85 -1.51
CA VAL A 198 -10.78 -4.16 -0.58
C VAL A 198 -11.14 -4.46 0.88
N ASN A 199 -12.44 -4.46 1.19
CA ASN A 199 -13.00 -4.88 2.47
C ASN A 199 -12.21 -4.38 3.71
N GLN A 200 -11.67 -5.28 4.54
CA GLN A 200 -10.93 -4.95 5.76
C GLN A 200 -9.50 -4.44 5.54
N TYR A 201 -8.98 -4.47 4.31
CA TYR A 201 -7.60 -4.15 4.01
C TYR A 201 -7.33 -2.65 3.93
N SER A 202 -8.34 -1.78 3.82
CA SER A 202 -8.11 -0.33 3.81
C SER A 202 -9.29 0.47 4.39
N ALA A 203 -9.02 1.29 5.40
CA ALA A 203 -9.94 2.32 5.92
C ALA A 203 -9.70 3.70 5.28
N GLY A 204 -9.05 3.75 4.11
CA GLY A 204 -8.63 4.98 3.41
C GLY A 204 -7.17 4.96 2.94
N CYS A 205 -6.40 3.94 3.32
CA CYS A 205 -5.06 3.66 2.80
C CYS A 205 -5.07 3.44 1.28
N GLN A 206 -3.90 3.66 0.68
CA GLN A 206 -3.62 3.32 -0.71
C GLN A 206 -3.04 1.89 -0.71
N ILE A 207 -3.61 0.97 -1.48
CA ILE A 207 -3.23 -0.43 -1.39
C ILE A 207 -2.97 -1.08 -2.74
N VAL A 208 -1.93 -1.90 -2.81
CA VAL A 208 -1.59 -2.73 -3.98
C VAL A 208 -2.25 -4.10 -3.80
N TRP A 209 -3.06 -4.53 -4.76
CA TRP A 209 -3.70 -5.84 -4.74
C TRP A 209 -2.66 -6.95 -4.62
N SER A 210 -2.90 -7.94 -3.75
CA SER A 210 -1.95 -9.02 -3.49
C SER A 210 -2.69 -10.37 -3.54
N PRO A 211 -2.77 -11.01 -4.74
CA PRO A 211 -3.57 -12.22 -4.95
C PRO A 211 -3.12 -13.42 -4.11
N GLU A 212 -1.90 -13.38 -3.58
CA GLU A 212 -1.26 -14.44 -2.80
C GLU A 212 -1.58 -14.32 -1.31
N GLY A 213 -2.14 -13.18 -0.87
CA GLY A 213 -2.35 -12.89 0.54
C GLY A 213 -1.90 -11.49 0.92
N TYR A 214 -2.33 -11.07 2.12
CA TYR A 214 -1.92 -9.81 2.73
C TYR A 214 -0.41 -9.81 3.01
N PHE A 215 0.30 -8.80 2.51
CA PHE A 215 1.77 -8.71 2.46
C PHE A 215 2.42 -9.90 1.72
N GLY A 216 1.78 -10.36 0.65
CA GLY A 216 2.26 -11.42 -0.22
C GLY A 216 3.36 -10.98 -1.20
N ALA A 217 3.73 -11.88 -2.11
CA ALA A 217 4.84 -11.68 -3.05
C ALA A 217 4.65 -10.45 -3.96
N THR A 218 3.42 -10.10 -4.35
CA THR A 218 3.18 -8.90 -5.16
C THR A 218 3.56 -7.62 -4.42
N TRP A 219 3.25 -7.52 -3.12
CA TRP A 219 3.66 -6.38 -2.33
C TRP A 219 5.18 -6.25 -2.24
N HIS A 220 5.90 -7.35 -2.01
CA HIS A 220 7.36 -7.33 -1.96
C HIS A 220 7.97 -6.90 -3.29
N ARG A 221 7.40 -7.35 -4.42
CA ARG A 221 7.83 -6.92 -5.75
C ARG A 221 7.56 -5.43 -6.04
N PHE A 222 6.61 -4.81 -5.34
CA PHE A 222 6.36 -3.37 -5.38
C PHE A 222 7.28 -2.59 -4.41
N PHE A 223 7.27 -2.97 -3.14
CA PHE A 223 7.87 -2.21 -2.04
C PHE A 223 9.39 -2.35 -1.98
N ASP A 224 9.92 -3.56 -2.13
CA ASP A 224 11.35 -3.81 -1.89
C ASP A 224 12.23 -3.08 -2.93
N PRO A 225 11.92 -3.12 -4.25
CA PRO A 225 12.67 -2.34 -5.24
C PRO A 225 12.56 -0.82 -5.01
N ALA A 226 11.37 -0.33 -4.66
CA ALA A 226 11.16 1.09 -4.36
C ALA A 226 11.98 1.53 -3.14
N SER A 227 11.88 0.78 -2.04
CA SER A 227 12.60 1.06 -0.80
C SER A 227 14.11 1.00 -0.99
N LYS A 228 14.60 -0.02 -1.72
CA LYS A 228 16.02 -0.14 -2.06
C LYS A 228 16.49 1.03 -2.93
N ALA A 229 15.76 1.39 -3.99
CA ALA A 229 16.12 2.50 -4.84
C ALA A 229 16.12 3.84 -4.09
N MET A 230 15.18 4.03 -3.14
CA MET A 230 15.19 5.19 -2.26
C MET A 230 16.45 5.24 -1.40
N GLN A 231 16.83 4.11 -0.78
CA GLN A 231 18.06 4.02 0.02
C GLN A 231 19.31 4.30 -0.82
N ASP A 232 19.43 3.68 -2.00
CA ASP A 232 20.57 3.85 -2.90
C ASP A 232 20.72 5.30 -3.40
N ASN A 233 19.64 6.09 -3.39
CA ASN A 233 19.60 7.49 -3.81
C ASN A 233 19.50 8.49 -2.64
N ASN A 234 19.68 8.04 -1.38
CA ASN A 234 19.52 8.89 -0.18
C ASN A 234 18.16 9.62 -0.11
N GLN A 235 17.12 9.03 -0.68
CA GLN A 235 15.77 9.58 -0.72
C GLN A 235 14.97 9.09 0.50
N SER A 236 14.48 10.01 1.33
CA SER A 236 13.75 9.67 2.58
C SER A 236 12.23 9.78 2.46
N ILE A 237 11.75 10.41 1.39
CA ILE A 237 10.33 10.67 1.12
C ILE A 237 9.96 10.03 -0.19
N LEU A 238 8.79 9.39 -0.25
CA LEU A 238 8.15 8.94 -1.48
C LEU A 238 7.06 9.94 -1.86
N PRO A 239 7.26 10.77 -2.90
CA PRO A 239 6.18 11.53 -3.49
C PRO A 239 5.14 10.59 -4.08
N TYR A 240 3.88 10.82 -3.72
CA TYR A 240 2.74 10.09 -4.21
C TYR A 240 1.73 11.07 -4.80
N MET A 241 1.44 10.96 -6.08
CA MET A 241 0.41 11.75 -6.75
C MET A 241 -0.87 10.92 -6.86
N LEU A 242 -1.97 11.41 -6.33
CA LEU A 242 -3.28 10.83 -6.55
C LEU A 242 -4.03 11.63 -7.60
N VAL A 243 -4.46 10.96 -8.66
CA VAL A 243 -5.27 11.54 -9.74
C VAL A 243 -6.51 10.68 -9.97
N ASP A 244 -7.56 11.32 -10.47
CA ASP A 244 -8.73 10.63 -10.98
C ASP A 244 -8.51 10.28 -12.47
N ALA A 245 -8.84 9.05 -12.88
CA ALA A 245 -8.66 8.57 -14.24
C ALA A 245 -9.37 9.45 -15.28
N THR A 246 -10.52 10.04 -14.93
CA THR A 246 -11.25 10.95 -15.82
C THR A 246 -10.47 12.22 -16.14
N ASN A 247 -9.51 12.61 -15.29
CA ASN A 247 -8.62 13.74 -15.51
C ASN A 247 -7.35 13.38 -16.31
N LEU A 248 -7.09 12.09 -16.55
CA LEU A 248 -5.97 11.61 -17.37
C LEU A 248 -6.32 11.42 -18.84
N LEU A 249 -7.61 11.36 -19.16
CA LEU A 249 -8.05 11.24 -20.54
C LEU A 249 -7.62 12.51 -21.31
N PRO A 250 -6.82 12.40 -22.38
CA PRO A 250 -6.88 13.43 -23.39
C PRO A 250 -8.32 13.45 -23.89
N SER A 251 -8.91 14.63 -24.05
CA SER A 251 -10.17 14.82 -24.77
C SER A 251 -10.34 13.77 -25.87
N GLN A 252 -11.34 12.91 -25.73
CA GLN A 252 -11.64 11.69 -26.51
C GLN A 252 -11.39 11.79 -28.03
N ALA A 253 -10.14 11.70 -28.50
CA ALA A 253 -9.87 11.82 -29.95
C ALA A 253 -8.79 10.86 -30.51
N LEU A 254 -8.19 9.95 -29.73
CA LEU A 254 -7.06 9.16 -30.23
C LEU A 254 -7.11 7.64 -29.98
N ARG A 255 -8.26 7.07 -29.60
CA ARG A 255 -8.44 5.59 -29.56
C ARG A 255 -9.59 5.08 -30.45
N MET A 256 -9.95 5.85 -31.47
CA MET A 256 -10.80 5.39 -32.57
C MET A 256 -10.02 5.56 -33.89
N GLU A 257 -8.91 4.86 -34.05
CA GLU A 257 -8.28 4.59 -35.35
C GLU A 257 -7.02 3.74 -35.11
N GLN A 258 -7.20 2.43 -34.86
CA GLN A 258 -6.34 1.33 -35.34
C GLN A 258 -7.14 0.03 -35.36
#